data_AF-A0AB39KLD2-F1
#
_entry.id   AF-A0AB39KLD2-F1
#
_cell.length_a   1.000
_cell.length_b   1.000
_cell.length_c   1.000
_cell.angle_alpha   90.00
_cell.angle_beta   90.00
_cell.angle_gamma   90.00
#
_symmetry.space_group_name_H-M   'P 1'
#
loop_
_entity.id
_entity.type
_entity.pdbx_description
1 polymer ?
#
loop_
_entity_poly.entity_id
_entity_poly.type
_entity_poly.pdbx_seq_one_letter_code
_entity_poly.pdbx_strand_id
1 'polypeptide(L)'
;MSYQYHDETIVTELPEDTVFVFGSNLAGIHDSGAARVAAQHFAAVNGVGRGWAGQSFAIPTLNEHIQQMPLSQIEHYVDDFKVYAKNHPKVKYFLTALGCGIAGYKVSEIAPLFKGIHSNVIFPESFRPYIEDDAVSQFPDLTAQMVHSFICDDVIFYFNHGYESFEEALEQTKLSPSEKAIALIVLNEELYPRDRYGRGREHEINDILAKLNGKIFHFHDNSEGPMIFVSAIIALMELYDFDEQDFIALWQGKSIIKHPVHRTLKKH
;
A
#
# COMPACT_ATOMS: atom_id res chain seq x y z
N MET A 1 10.00 1.16 20.86
CA MET A 1 10.58 0.00 20.15
C MET A 1 10.77 0.42 18.71
N SER A 2 11.91 0.12 18.09
CA SER A 2 12.13 0.43 16.68
C SER A 2 11.83 -0.82 15.86
N TYR A 3 10.96 -0.70 14.86
CA TYR A 3 10.65 -1.78 13.93
C TYR A 3 11.59 -1.73 12.71
N GLN A 4 11.74 -2.87 12.05
CA GLN A 4 12.43 -2.96 10.75
C GLN A 4 11.38 -2.94 9.64
N TYR A 5 11.76 -2.40 8.48
CA TYR A 5 10.90 -2.34 7.31
C TYR A 5 11.62 -2.86 6.07
N HIS A 6 10.85 -3.36 5.11
CA HIS A 6 11.34 -3.75 3.79
C HIS A 6 10.56 -3.03 2.69
N ASP A 7 11.19 -2.88 1.52
CA ASP A 7 10.70 -2.17 0.33
C ASP A 7 9.59 -2.89 -0.45
N GLU A 8 9.00 -3.93 0.14
CA GLU A 8 7.94 -4.75 -0.48
C GLU A 8 8.32 -5.48 -1.78
N THR A 9 9.61 -5.60 -2.08
CA THR A 9 10.08 -6.44 -3.18
C THR A 9 9.76 -7.92 -2.95
N ILE A 10 9.58 -8.66 -4.04
CA ILE A 10 9.33 -10.10 -3.98
C ILE A 10 10.62 -10.80 -3.56
N VAL A 11 10.60 -11.41 -2.38
CA VAL A 11 11.71 -12.22 -1.85
C VAL A 11 11.47 -13.71 -2.08
N THR A 12 12.53 -14.43 -2.45
CA THR A 12 12.50 -15.89 -2.66
C THR A 12 13.37 -16.66 -1.68
N GLU A 13 14.06 -15.96 -0.78
CA GLU A 13 14.90 -16.52 0.27
C GLU A 13 14.89 -15.60 1.49
N LEU A 14 15.02 -16.19 2.68
CA LEU A 14 15.12 -15.50 3.95
C LEU A 14 16.11 -16.24 4.85
N PRO A 15 16.78 -15.54 5.79
CA PRO A 15 17.58 -16.19 6.81
C PRO A 15 16.81 -17.28 7.56
N GLU A 16 17.50 -18.33 8.01
CA GLU A 16 16.85 -19.48 8.69
C GLU A 16 16.05 -19.09 9.95
N ASP A 17 16.45 -18.01 10.61
CA ASP A 17 15.77 -17.46 11.79
C ASP A 17 14.59 -16.53 11.45
N THR A 18 14.23 -16.42 10.16
CA THR A 18 13.19 -15.52 9.66
C THR A 18 12.08 -16.31 8.97
N VAL A 19 10.83 -16.04 9.37
CA VAL A 19 9.63 -16.70 8.87
C VAL A 19 8.86 -15.75 7.96
N PHE A 20 8.45 -16.23 6.78
CA PHE A 20 7.64 -15.48 5.81
C PHE A 20 6.16 -15.47 6.23
N VAL A 21 5.60 -14.30 6.53
CA VAL A 21 4.22 -14.14 7.00
C VAL A 21 3.34 -13.57 5.89
N PHE A 22 2.29 -14.29 5.54
CA PHE A 22 1.49 -14.00 4.36
C PHE A 22 -0.02 -14.13 4.59
N GLY A 23 -0.78 -13.41 3.77
CA GLY A 23 -2.23 -13.51 3.70
C GLY A 23 -2.66 -14.81 2.99
N SER A 24 -3.54 -15.57 3.61
CA SER A 24 -4.06 -16.83 3.06
C SER A 24 -5.59 -16.86 3.03
N ASN A 25 -6.16 -17.90 2.42
CA ASN A 25 -7.57 -18.27 2.60
C ASN A 25 -7.69 -19.45 3.56
N LEU A 26 -8.83 -19.57 4.25
CA LEU A 26 -9.07 -20.68 5.19
C LEU A 26 -9.04 -22.08 4.53
N ALA A 27 -9.25 -22.18 3.21
CA ALA A 27 -9.10 -23.43 2.47
C ALA A 27 -7.63 -23.84 2.25
N GLY A 28 -6.66 -22.94 2.51
CA GLY A 28 -5.24 -23.20 2.32
C GLY A 28 -4.82 -23.35 0.86
N ILE A 29 -5.51 -22.69 -0.07
CA ILE A 29 -5.15 -22.66 -1.50
C ILE A 29 -4.08 -21.57 -1.70
N HIS A 30 -2.86 -21.95 -2.06
CA HIS A 30 -1.72 -21.04 -2.15
C HIS A 30 -1.22 -20.85 -3.60
N ASP A 31 -2.12 -20.60 -4.55
CA ASP A 31 -1.78 -20.56 -5.99
C ASP A 31 -1.54 -19.15 -6.55
N SER A 32 -1.68 -18.10 -5.75
CA SER A 32 -1.56 -16.71 -6.20
C SER A 32 -0.90 -15.79 -5.17
N GLY A 33 -0.38 -14.66 -5.65
CA GLY A 33 0.22 -13.60 -4.82
C GLY A 33 1.30 -14.10 -3.85
N ALA A 34 1.32 -13.52 -2.66
CA ALA A 34 2.24 -13.90 -1.59
C ALA A 34 2.07 -15.35 -1.13
N ALA A 35 0.86 -15.92 -1.21
CA ALA A 35 0.63 -17.32 -0.85
C ALA A 35 1.37 -18.27 -1.80
N ARG A 36 1.38 -17.98 -3.11
CA ARG A 36 2.19 -18.74 -4.07
C ARG A 36 3.68 -18.69 -3.77
N VAL A 37 4.19 -17.49 -3.46
CA VAL A 37 5.59 -17.31 -3.07
C VAL A 37 5.89 -18.12 -1.80
N ALA A 38 5.00 -18.09 -0.80
CA ALA A 38 5.12 -18.88 0.42
C ALA A 38 5.19 -20.39 0.14
N ALA A 39 4.34 -20.91 -0.74
CA ALA A 39 4.32 -22.32 -1.11
C ALA A 39 5.57 -22.75 -1.91
N GLN A 40 6.02 -21.91 -2.85
CA GLN A 40 7.16 -22.21 -3.73
C GLN A 40 8.52 -22.09 -3.03
N HIS A 41 8.67 -21.11 -2.14
CA HIS A 41 9.98 -20.73 -1.60
C HIS A 41 10.13 -20.91 -0.09
N PHE A 42 9.02 -20.90 0.66
CA PHE A 42 9.03 -20.90 2.13
C PHE A 42 8.32 -22.12 2.73
N ALA A 43 8.11 -23.16 1.92
CA ALA A 43 7.51 -24.44 2.32
C ALA A 43 6.14 -24.31 3.01
N ALA A 44 5.33 -23.32 2.61
CA ALA A 44 3.92 -23.30 2.99
C ALA A 44 3.21 -24.54 2.44
N VAL A 45 2.34 -25.15 3.26
CA VAL A 45 1.68 -26.41 2.92
C VAL A 45 0.27 -26.14 2.43
N ASN A 46 -0.05 -26.60 1.22
CA ASN A 46 -1.42 -26.53 0.69
C ASN A 46 -2.41 -27.24 1.63
N GLY A 47 -3.58 -26.63 1.84
CA GLY A 47 -4.57 -27.05 2.83
C GLY A 47 -4.34 -26.47 4.24
N VAL A 48 -3.20 -25.82 4.49
CA VAL A 48 -2.93 -25.09 5.76
C VAL A 48 -3.19 -23.60 5.56
N GLY A 49 -4.42 -23.18 5.83
CA GLY A 49 -4.85 -21.78 5.68
C GLY A 49 -4.45 -20.84 6.82
N ARG A 50 -3.97 -21.36 7.95
CA ARG A 50 -3.62 -20.56 9.14
C ARG A 50 -2.45 -21.16 9.91
N GLY A 51 -1.67 -20.29 10.54
CA GLY A 51 -0.60 -20.67 11.44
C GLY A 51 0.69 -21.06 10.73
N TRP A 52 1.60 -21.68 11.47
CA TRP A 52 2.94 -22.01 11.02
C TRP A 52 2.99 -23.25 10.10
N ALA A 53 3.77 -23.16 9.02
CA ALA A 53 4.12 -24.28 8.15
C ALA A 53 5.46 -24.01 7.44
N GLY A 54 6.44 -24.91 7.57
CA GLY A 54 7.76 -24.74 6.95
C GLY A 54 8.49 -23.49 7.47
N GLN A 55 8.99 -22.65 6.56
CA GLN A 55 9.56 -21.33 6.87
C GLN A 55 8.50 -20.22 6.71
N SER A 56 7.22 -20.53 6.92
CA SER A 56 6.12 -19.58 6.70
C SER A 56 5.07 -19.58 7.82
N PHE A 57 4.29 -18.52 7.89
CA PHE A 57 3.13 -18.37 8.77
C PHE A 57 1.96 -17.75 8.00
N ALA A 58 0.83 -18.45 7.95
CA ALA A 58 -0.37 -18.01 7.26
C ALA A 58 -1.32 -17.24 8.20
N ILE A 59 -1.77 -16.07 7.77
CA ILE A 59 -2.84 -15.31 8.42
C ILE A 59 -4.04 -15.27 7.45
N PRO A 60 -5.20 -15.86 7.82
CA PRO A 60 -6.39 -15.82 6.98
C PRO A 60 -6.91 -14.40 6.75
N THR A 61 -7.13 -14.04 5.49
CA THR A 61 -7.82 -12.81 5.06
C THR A 61 -9.03 -13.10 4.15
N LEU A 62 -9.18 -14.36 3.73
CA LEU A 62 -10.27 -14.89 2.93
C LEU A 62 -10.84 -16.14 3.60
N ASN A 63 -12.15 -16.35 3.49
CA ASN A 63 -12.79 -17.54 4.02
C ASN A 63 -12.52 -18.78 3.14
N GLU A 64 -13.08 -19.93 3.51
CA GLU A 64 -12.94 -21.20 2.79
C GLU A 64 -13.52 -21.17 1.37
N HIS A 65 -14.37 -20.17 1.08
CA HIS A 65 -14.97 -19.92 -0.23
C HIS A 65 -14.26 -18.80 -1.00
N ILE A 66 -13.08 -18.38 -0.55
CA ILE A 66 -12.27 -17.33 -1.19
C ILE A 66 -13.01 -15.98 -1.22
N GLN A 67 -13.85 -15.72 -0.22
CA GLN A 67 -14.53 -14.45 -0.04
C GLN A 67 -13.84 -13.62 1.05
N GLN A 68 -13.86 -12.30 0.87
CA GLN A 68 -13.33 -11.33 1.85
C GLN A 68 -13.94 -11.58 3.23
N MET A 69 -13.09 -11.84 4.22
CA MET A 69 -13.52 -12.02 5.61
C MET A 69 -13.74 -10.66 6.26
N PRO A 70 -14.72 -10.48 7.15
CA PRO A 70 -14.86 -9.25 7.92
C PRO A 70 -13.57 -8.88 8.66
N LEU A 71 -13.26 -7.58 8.73
CA LEU A 71 -12.02 -7.07 9.35
C LEU A 71 -11.84 -7.55 10.79
N SER A 72 -12.93 -7.68 11.56
CA SER A 72 -12.90 -8.21 12.94
C SER A 72 -12.46 -9.67 13.04
N GLN A 73 -12.71 -10.48 12.00
CA GLN A 73 -12.20 -11.86 11.99
C GLN A 73 -10.72 -11.88 11.64
N ILE A 74 -10.25 -11.00 10.75
CA ILE A 74 -8.83 -10.85 10.43
C ILE A 74 -8.08 -10.37 11.68
N GLU A 75 -8.62 -9.38 12.40
CA GLU A 75 -8.07 -8.87 13.66
C GLU A 75 -7.85 -9.98 14.69
N HIS A 76 -8.80 -10.91 14.82
CA HIS A 76 -8.63 -12.08 15.70
C HIS A 76 -7.40 -12.92 15.35
N TYR A 77 -7.17 -13.21 14.06
CA TYR A 77 -5.97 -13.95 13.62
C TYR A 77 -4.68 -13.14 13.77
N VAL A 78 -4.74 -11.82 13.58
CA VAL A 78 -3.62 -10.92 13.83
C VAL A 78 -3.26 -10.91 15.31
N ASP A 79 -4.24 -10.91 16.21
CA ASP A 79 -4.01 -10.98 17.66
C ASP A 79 -3.39 -12.31 18.09
N ASP A 80 -3.87 -13.43 17.54
CA ASP A 80 -3.22 -14.73 17.73
C ASP A 80 -1.76 -14.71 17.28
N PHE A 81 -1.49 -14.10 16.12
CA PHE A 81 -0.12 -13.92 15.62
C PHE A 81 0.72 -13.01 16.52
N LYS A 82 0.18 -11.91 17.06
CA LYS A 82 0.89 -11.06 18.03
C LYS A 82 1.33 -11.86 19.25
N VAL A 83 0.44 -12.68 19.80
CA VAL A 83 0.75 -13.55 20.93
C VAL A 83 1.83 -14.56 20.55
N TYR A 84 1.73 -15.16 19.36
CA TYR A 84 2.73 -16.10 18.85
C TYR A 84 4.12 -15.45 18.71
N ALA A 85 4.22 -14.33 17.99
CA ALA A 85 5.48 -13.62 17.75
C ALA A 85 6.15 -13.16 19.05
N LYS A 86 5.36 -12.68 20.02
CA LYS A 86 5.84 -12.29 21.35
C LYS A 86 6.46 -13.44 22.14
N ASN A 87 5.91 -14.65 21.99
CA ASN A 87 6.42 -15.85 22.67
C ASN A 87 7.62 -16.50 21.96
N HIS A 88 8.00 -16.01 20.78
CA HIS A 88 9.15 -16.50 20.01
C HIS A 88 10.13 -15.36 19.65
N PRO A 89 10.71 -14.65 20.65
CA PRO A 89 11.46 -13.42 20.43
C PRO A 89 12.78 -13.60 19.66
N LYS A 90 13.26 -14.84 19.50
CA LYS A 90 14.47 -15.17 18.74
C LYS A 90 14.21 -15.34 17.25
N VAL A 91 12.95 -15.47 16.85
CA VAL A 91 12.54 -15.64 15.45
C VAL A 91 12.11 -14.27 14.93
N LYS A 92 12.51 -13.93 13.71
CA LYS A 92 12.02 -12.77 12.98
C LYS A 92 10.85 -13.16 12.09
N TYR A 93 9.93 -12.23 11.86
CA TYR A 93 8.78 -12.45 11.01
C TYR A 93 8.75 -11.40 9.91
N PHE A 94 8.98 -11.82 8.67
CA PHE A 94 8.89 -10.98 7.49
C PHE A 94 7.42 -10.87 7.08
N LEU A 95 6.77 -9.76 7.41
CA LEU A 95 5.34 -9.56 7.17
C LEU A 95 5.10 -8.95 5.79
N THR A 96 4.40 -9.66 4.92
CA THR A 96 3.91 -9.05 3.66
C THR A 96 2.76 -8.07 3.93
N ALA A 97 2.43 -7.22 2.95
CA ALA A 97 1.21 -6.41 2.94
C ALA A 97 -0.06 -7.28 2.79
N LEU A 98 -0.26 -8.20 3.74
CA LEU A 98 -1.31 -9.20 3.71
C LEU A 98 -2.70 -8.56 3.70
N GLY A 99 -3.63 -9.19 2.99
CA GLY A 99 -4.97 -8.66 2.80
C GLY A 99 -5.08 -7.52 1.76
N CYS A 100 -3.98 -6.85 1.41
CA CYS A 100 -4.00 -5.66 0.56
C CYS A 100 -3.95 -5.95 -0.96
N GLY A 101 -3.72 -7.22 -1.34
CA GLY A 101 -3.75 -7.67 -2.74
C GLY A 101 -5.11 -8.23 -3.15
N ILE A 102 -5.26 -9.56 -3.05
CA ILE A 102 -6.43 -10.31 -3.53
C ILE A 102 -7.67 -10.08 -2.65
N ALA A 103 -7.49 -9.97 -1.33
CA ALA A 103 -8.62 -9.76 -0.43
C ALA A 103 -9.19 -8.34 -0.52
N GLY A 104 -8.47 -7.39 -1.14
CA GLY A 104 -8.98 -6.06 -1.46
C GLY A 104 -9.10 -5.10 -0.27
N TYR A 105 -8.41 -5.38 0.84
CA TYR A 105 -8.34 -4.43 1.95
C TYR A 105 -7.36 -3.29 1.66
N LYS A 106 -7.60 -2.12 2.26
CA LYS A 106 -6.62 -1.04 2.25
C LYS A 106 -5.56 -1.27 3.32
N VAL A 107 -4.35 -0.74 3.08
CA VAL A 107 -3.29 -0.71 4.08
C VAL A 107 -3.76 0.00 5.35
N SER A 108 -4.55 1.07 5.21
CA SER A 108 -5.15 1.83 6.32
C SER A 108 -6.11 1.00 7.18
N GLU A 109 -6.65 -0.11 6.68
CA GLU A 109 -7.54 -1.00 7.40
C GLU A 109 -6.76 -2.12 8.10
N ILE A 110 -5.73 -2.68 7.45
CA ILE A 110 -4.97 -3.82 7.96
C ILE A 110 -3.82 -3.40 8.88
N ALA A 111 -3.02 -2.42 8.49
CA ALA A 111 -1.81 -2.06 9.20
C ALA A 111 -2.06 -1.68 10.67
N PRO A 112 -3.10 -0.90 11.03
CA PRO A 112 -3.40 -0.60 12.43
C PRO A 112 -3.66 -1.83 13.30
N LEU A 113 -4.11 -2.96 12.72
CA LEU A 113 -4.34 -4.20 13.46
C LEU A 113 -3.04 -4.74 14.06
N PHE A 114 -1.86 -4.38 13.53
CA PHE A 114 -0.57 -4.83 14.04
C PHE A 114 0.05 -3.92 15.11
N LYS A 115 -0.63 -2.84 15.51
CA LYS A 115 -0.14 -1.98 16.60
C LYS A 115 0.12 -2.77 17.88
N GLY A 116 1.24 -2.46 18.53
CA GLY A 116 1.68 -3.11 19.77
C GLY A 116 2.24 -4.53 19.62
N ILE A 117 2.46 -5.02 18.38
CA ILE A 117 3.14 -6.29 18.15
C ILE A 117 4.60 -6.23 18.62
N HIS A 118 5.20 -7.40 18.89
CA HIS A 118 6.60 -7.47 19.30
C HIS A 118 7.55 -7.01 18.18
N SER A 119 8.69 -6.41 18.54
CA SER A 119 9.64 -5.79 17.59
C SER A 119 10.46 -6.77 16.75
N ASN A 120 10.14 -8.06 16.80
CA ASN A 120 10.72 -9.09 15.93
C ASN A 120 9.94 -9.25 14.61
N VAL A 121 8.93 -8.43 14.39
CA VAL A 121 8.22 -8.34 13.11
C VAL A 121 8.86 -7.27 12.24
N ILE A 122 9.16 -7.63 11.00
CA ILE A 122 9.65 -6.76 9.94
C ILE A 122 8.43 -6.42 9.09
N PHE A 123 8.13 -5.13 8.94
CA PHE A 123 6.94 -4.65 8.26
C PHE A 123 7.20 -4.30 6.80
N PRO A 124 6.16 -4.32 5.95
CA PRO A 124 6.23 -3.64 4.66
C PRO A 124 6.29 -2.12 4.88
N GLU A 125 7.03 -1.40 4.05
CA GLU A 125 7.22 0.05 4.16
C GLU A 125 5.88 0.81 4.22
N SER A 126 4.88 0.38 3.43
CA SER A 126 3.53 0.95 3.43
C SER A 126 2.83 0.91 4.80
N PHE A 127 3.23 0.02 5.71
CA PHE A 127 2.63 -0.07 7.04
C PHE A 127 3.22 0.95 8.02
N ARG A 128 4.42 1.49 7.78
CA ARG A 128 5.10 2.45 8.68
C ARG A 128 4.19 3.57 9.20
N PRO A 129 3.37 4.25 8.37
CA PRO A 129 2.50 5.36 8.80
C PRO A 129 1.46 4.97 9.85
N TYR A 130 1.12 3.68 9.90
CA TYR A 130 0.06 3.13 10.72
C TYR A 130 0.60 2.37 11.94
N ILE A 131 1.90 2.09 11.98
CA ILE A 131 2.57 1.34 13.06
C ILE A 131 3.32 2.28 14.00
N GLU A 132 4.03 3.27 13.45
CA GLU A 132 4.80 4.24 14.22
C GLU A 132 3.92 5.41 14.68
N ASP A 133 3.83 5.61 15.99
CA ASP A 133 3.01 6.67 16.60
C ASP A 133 3.47 8.08 16.16
N ASP A 134 4.75 8.23 15.78
CA ASP A 134 5.35 9.45 15.23
C ASP A 134 5.27 9.55 13.71
N ALA A 135 5.07 8.44 12.98
CA ALA A 135 4.97 8.47 11.52
C ALA A 135 3.74 9.26 11.02
N VAL A 136 2.68 9.34 11.83
CA VAL A 136 1.47 10.14 11.54
C VAL A 136 1.78 11.64 11.42
N SER A 137 2.80 12.12 12.15
CA SER A 137 3.26 13.51 12.07
C SER A 137 4.11 13.80 10.83
N GLN A 138 4.55 12.76 10.12
CA GLN A 138 5.38 12.86 8.93
C GLN A 138 4.55 13.01 7.64
N PHE A 139 3.24 12.72 7.70
CA PHE A 139 2.33 12.92 6.57
C PHE A 139 1.81 14.35 6.56
N PRO A 140 2.20 15.18 5.58
CA PRO A 140 1.65 16.52 5.41
C PRO A 140 0.16 16.46 5.07
N ASP A 141 -0.56 17.52 5.44
CA ASP A 141 -1.91 17.74 4.92
C ASP A 141 -1.80 18.05 3.41
N LEU A 142 -2.57 17.35 2.57
CA LEU A 142 -2.59 17.63 1.14
C LEU A 142 -3.29 18.96 0.89
N THR A 143 -2.59 19.87 0.22
CA THR A 143 -3.12 21.13 -0.28
C THR A 143 -3.11 21.13 -1.82
N ALA A 144 -3.93 21.99 -2.43
CA ALA A 144 -3.89 22.17 -3.89
C ALA A 144 -2.47 22.52 -4.38
N GLN A 145 -1.76 23.39 -3.65
CA GLN A 145 -0.40 23.80 -3.99
C GLN A 145 0.57 22.60 -3.98
N MET A 146 0.48 21.75 -2.95
CA MET A 146 1.31 20.55 -2.85
C MET A 146 1.03 19.62 -4.04
N VAL A 147 -0.24 19.26 -4.27
CA VAL A 147 -0.62 18.31 -5.31
C VAL A 147 -0.27 18.82 -6.71
N HIS A 148 -0.53 20.10 -7.02
CA HIS A 148 -0.15 20.69 -8.30
C HIS A 148 1.37 20.70 -8.53
N SER A 149 2.18 20.63 -7.48
CA SER A 149 3.64 20.68 -7.62
C SER A 149 4.25 19.35 -8.08
N PHE A 150 3.56 18.21 -7.93
CA PHE A 150 4.08 16.91 -8.37
C PHE A 150 3.12 16.12 -9.26
N ILE A 151 1.81 16.39 -9.21
CA ILE A 151 0.84 15.91 -10.19
C ILE A 151 0.80 16.93 -11.34
N CYS A 152 1.89 16.99 -12.10
CA CYS A 152 2.05 17.89 -13.23
C CYS A 152 2.92 17.25 -14.31
N ASP A 153 2.89 17.82 -15.50
CA ASP A 153 3.61 17.30 -16.67
C ASP A 153 5.12 17.19 -16.42
N ASP A 154 5.72 18.26 -15.89
CA ASP A 154 7.16 18.36 -15.60
C ASP A 154 7.69 17.24 -14.69
N VAL A 155 6.87 16.78 -13.73
CA VAL A 155 7.27 15.76 -12.75
C VAL A 155 6.84 14.37 -13.18
N ILE A 156 5.59 14.17 -13.61
CA ILE A 156 5.10 12.84 -14.01
C ILE A 156 5.83 12.33 -15.25
N PHE A 157 6.12 13.22 -16.20
CA PHE A 157 6.86 12.88 -17.42
C PHE A 157 8.28 13.43 -17.37
N TYR A 158 8.94 13.31 -16.22
CA TYR A 158 10.27 13.87 -15.96
C TYR A 158 11.29 13.62 -17.10
N PHE A 159 11.21 12.45 -17.74
CA PHE A 159 12.07 12.05 -18.85
C PHE A 159 11.91 12.93 -20.11
N ASN A 160 10.72 13.49 -20.33
CA ASN A 160 10.47 14.46 -21.42
C ASN A 160 11.04 15.85 -21.12
N HIS A 161 11.37 16.11 -19.86
CA HIS A 161 11.87 17.40 -19.36
C HIS A 161 13.36 17.38 -19.03
N GLY A 162 14.05 16.29 -19.38
CA GLY A 162 15.51 16.18 -19.26
C GLY A 162 16.02 15.81 -17.88
N TYR A 163 15.14 15.32 -17.00
CA TYR A 163 15.53 14.76 -15.70
C TYR A 163 15.81 13.25 -15.83
N GLU A 164 16.64 12.71 -14.95
CA GLU A 164 17.00 11.28 -14.92
C GLU A 164 16.08 10.46 -13.98
N SER A 165 15.38 11.12 -13.04
CA SER A 165 14.53 10.47 -12.03
C SER A 165 13.42 11.39 -11.51
N PHE A 166 12.44 10.81 -10.80
CA PHE A 166 11.43 11.58 -10.07
C PHE A 166 12.05 12.45 -8.98
N GLU A 167 13.08 11.95 -8.30
CA GLU A 167 13.83 12.67 -7.27
C GLU A 167 14.40 13.97 -7.83
N GLU A 168 15.05 13.91 -8.99
CA GLU A 168 15.63 15.09 -9.64
C GLU A 168 14.56 16.11 -10.07
N ALA A 169 13.45 15.63 -10.62
CA ALA A 169 12.33 16.50 -10.98
C ALA A 169 11.72 17.17 -9.73
N LEU A 170 11.55 16.43 -8.64
CA LEU A 170 11.02 16.94 -7.38
C LEU A 170 11.97 17.94 -6.71
N GLU A 171 13.28 17.84 -6.91
CA GLU A 171 14.24 18.84 -6.42
C GLU A 171 14.01 20.24 -7.02
N GLN A 172 13.36 20.34 -8.18
CA GLN A 172 13.01 21.63 -8.80
C GLN A 172 11.74 22.26 -8.20
N THR A 173 10.99 21.51 -7.40
CA THR A 173 9.76 21.98 -6.77
C THR A 173 10.02 22.72 -5.46
N LYS A 174 9.01 23.44 -4.95
CA LYS A 174 9.06 24.10 -3.63
C LYS A 174 8.57 23.19 -2.48
N LEU A 175 8.43 21.89 -2.73
CA LEU A 175 7.95 20.94 -1.75
C LEU A 175 8.97 20.78 -0.61
N SER A 176 8.46 20.71 0.61
CA SER A 176 9.24 20.35 1.79
C SER A 176 9.73 18.89 1.70
N PRO A 177 10.74 18.48 2.50
CA PRO A 177 11.24 17.10 2.48
C PRO A 177 10.16 16.05 2.72
N SER A 178 9.22 16.31 3.65
CA SER A 178 8.08 15.41 3.91
C SER A 178 7.11 15.35 2.73
N GLU A 179 6.85 16.46 2.05
CA GLU A 179 5.98 16.48 0.87
C GLU A 179 6.63 15.77 -0.32
N LYS A 180 7.95 15.93 -0.53
CA LYS A 180 8.71 15.19 -1.55
C LYS A 180 8.68 13.68 -1.28
N ALA A 181 8.79 13.26 -0.01
CA ALA A 181 8.69 11.85 0.35
C ALA A 181 7.31 11.27 -0.03
N ILE A 182 6.23 12.00 0.22
CA ILE A 182 4.89 11.59 -0.23
C ILE A 182 4.78 11.54 -1.75
N ALA A 183 5.29 12.57 -2.45
CA ALA A 183 5.28 12.60 -3.90
C ALA A 183 6.02 11.39 -4.48
N LEU A 184 7.18 11.02 -3.92
CA LEU A 184 7.93 9.83 -4.34
C LEU A 184 7.17 8.53 -4.11
N ILE A 185 6.47 8.39 -2.98
CA ILE A 185 5.62 7.21 -2.74
C ILE A 185 4.56 7.09 -3.84
N VAL A 186 3.90 8.21 -4.18
CA VAL A 186 2.84 8.24 -5.20
C VAL A 186 3.39 7.99 -6.61
N LEU A 187 4.51 8.63 -6.96
CA LEU A 187 5.09 8.56 -8.32
C LEU A 187 5.74 7.21 -8.61
N ASN A 188 6.30 6.55 -7.59
CA ASN A 188 6.85 5.20 -7.72
C ASN A 188 5.77 4.10 -7.64
N GLU A 189 4.51 4.46 -7.37
CA GLU A 189 3.40 3.51 -7.44
C GLU A 189 3.08 3.21 -8.91
N GLU A 190 3.65 2.13 -9.42
CA GLU A 190 3.28 1.60 -10.72
C GLU A 190 1.85 1.03 -10.64
N LEU A 191 0.88 1.72 -11.24
CA LEU A 191 -0.50 1.23 -11.42
C LEU A 191 -0.87 1.01 -12.91
N TYR A 192 -0.08 1.58 -13.82
CA TYR A 192 -0.24 1.45 -15.27
C TYR A 192 1.14 1.22 -15.91
N PRO A 193 1.28 0.30 -16.90
CA PRO A 193 0.23 -0.54 -17.50
C PRO A 193 -0.20 -1.72 -16.63
N ARG A 194 0.62 -2.10 -15.66
CA ARG A 194 0.28 -3.12 -14.66
C ARG A 194 0.69 -2.63 -13.29
N ASP A 195 -0.04 -3.05 -12.27
CA ASP A 195 0.36 -2.80 -10.91
C ASP A 195 1.54 -3.68 -10.48
N ARG A 196 2.10 -3.40 -9.30
CA ARG A 196 3.15 -4.22 -8.66
C ARG A 196 2.83 -5.72 -8.51
N TYR A 197 1.56 -6.11 -8.64
CA TYR A 197 1.10 -7.50 -8.60
C TYR A 197 0.87 -8.09 -10.01
N GLY A 198 1.20 -7.34 -11.06
CA GLY A 198 1.01 -7.72 -12.46
C GLY A 198 -0.42 -7.59 -12.96
N ARG A 199 -1.32 -6.92 -12.23
CA ARG A 199 -2.73 -6.73 -12.62
C ARG A 199 -2.87 -5.49 -13.50
N GLY A 200 -3.65 -5.60 -14.58
CA GLY A 200 -4.05 -4.44 -15.37
C GLY A 200 -5.17 -3.67 -14.65
N ARG A 201 -5.02 -2.34 -14.51
CA ARG A 201 -6.02 -1.45 -13.89
C ARG A 201 -6.67 -0.50 -14.90
N GLU A 202 -6.60 -0.82 -16.19
CA GLU A 202 -7.00 0.09 -17.27
C GLU A 202 -8.48 0.49 -17.18
N HIS A 203 -9.37 -0.41 -16.79
CA HIS A 203 -10.80 -0.09 -16.63
C HIS A 203 -11.05 0.94 -15.53
N GLU A 204 -10.37 0.80 -14.40
CA GLU A 204 -10.49 1.74 -13.28
C GLU A 204 -9.88 3.10 -13.63
N ILE A 205 -8.69 3.10 -14.23
CA ILE A 205 -8.03 4.33 -14.68
C ILE A 205 -8.91 5.07 -15.68
N ASN A 206 -9.53 4.36 -16.63
CA ASN A 206 -10.45 4.98 -17.60
C ASN A 206 -11.72 5.55 -16.94
N ASP A 207 -12.28 4.88 -15.93
CA ASP A 207 -13.44 5.39 -15.19
C ASP A 207 -13.09 6.70 -14.45
N ILE A 208 -11.96 6.73 -13.74
CA ILE A 208 -11.48 7.94 -13.06
C ILE A 208 -11.15 9.03 -14.08
N LEU A 209 -10.46 8.71 -15.17
CA LEU A 209 -10.16 9.65 -16.25
C LEU A 209 -11.44 10.31 -16.78
N ALA A 210 -12.49 9.53 -17.05
CA ALA A 210 -13.77 10.06 -17.51
C ALA A 210 -14.46 10.98 -16.49
N LYS A 211 -14.26 10.73 -15.18
CA LYS A 211 -14.83 11.55 -14.11
C LYS A 211 -14.09 12.87 -13.88
N LEU A 212 -12.78 12.91 -14.16
CA LEU A 212 -11.91 14.08 -13.98
C LEU A 212 -11.81 14.96 -15.25
N ASN A 213 -11.77 14.33 -16.43
CA ASN A 213 -11.67 15.03 -17.71
C ASN A 213 -12.95 15.85 -17.98
N GLY A 214 -12.79 17.08 -18.43
CA GLY A 214 -13.87 18.07 -18.57
C GLY A 214 -14.23 18.84 -17.30
N LYS A 215 -13.74 18.43 -16.12
CA LYS A 215 -13.96 19.15 -14.84
C LYS A 215 -12.74 19.89 -14.34
N ILE A 216 -11.61 19.20 -14.28
CA ILE A 216 -10.33 19.75 -13.80
C ILE A 216 -9.19 19.57 -14.79
N PHE A 217 -9.34 18.65 -15.76
CA PHE A 217 -8.41 18.45 -16.87
C PHE A 217 -9.15 18.51 -18.21
N HIS A 218 -8.40 18.74 -19.29
CA HIS A 218 -8.90 18.70 -20.66
C HIS A 218 -7.94 17.92 -21.54
N PHE A 219 -7.88 16.60 -21.33
CA PHE A 219 -7.05 15.73 -22.14
C PHE A 219 -7.63 15.57 -23.54
N HIS A 220 -6.78 15.74 -24.54
CA HIS A 220 -7.09 15.50 -25.95
C HIS A 220 -6.57 14.09 -26.28
N ASP A 221 -7.49 13.14 -26.46
CA ASP A 221 -7.28 11.72 -26.80
C ASP A 221 -7.01 10.75 -25.63
N ASN A 222 -7.50 9.50 -25.77
CA ASN A 222 -7.17 8.36 -24.90
C ASN A 222 -5.76 7.83 -25.24
N SER A 223 -4.75 8.67 -25.06
CA SER A 223 -3.34 8.29 -25.19
C SER A 223 -2.81 7.71 -23.87
N GLU A 224 -1.59 7.15 -23.87
CA GLU A 224 -0.97 6.61 -22.65
C GLU A 224 -0.69 7.69 -21.59
N GLY A 225 -0.48 8.95 -22.01
CA GLY A 225 -0.18 10.06 -21.11
C GLY A 225 -1.28 10.27 -20.04
N PRO A 226 -2.54 10.51 -20.42
CA PRO A 226 -3.64 10.61 -19.47
C PRO A 226 -3.78 9.41 -18.55
N MET A 227 -3.45 8.20 -19.00
CA MET A 227 -3.50 6.99 -18.16
C MET A 227 -2.44 7.03 -17.06
N ILE A 228 -1.20 7.39 -17.40
CA ILE A 228 -0.09 7.56 -16.42
C ILE A 228 -0.40 8.72 -15.46
N PHE A 229 -0.96 9.81 -15.98
CA PHE A 229 -1.31 10.96 -15.16
C PHE A 229 -2.39 10.62 -14.13
N VAL A 230 -3.46 9.94 -14.58
CA VAL A 230 -4.55 9.50 -13.70
C VAL A 230 -4.12 8.39 -12.76
N SER A 231 -3.17 7.54 -13.16
CA SER A 231 -2.65 6.50 -12.26
C SER A 231 -1.93 7.11 -11.04
N ALA A 232 -1.17 8.19 -11.21
CA ALA A 232 -0.59 8.92 -10.08
C ALA A 232 -1.67 9.54 -9.16
N ILE A 233 -2.78 10.03 -9.72
CA ILE A 233 -3.92 10.52 -8.94
C ILE A 233 -4.55 9.39 -8.13
N ILE A 234 -4.75 8.21 -8.72
CA ILE A 234 -5.28 7.04 -8.04
C ILE A 234 -4.35 6.62 -6.89
N ALA A 235 -3.04 6.56 -7.13
CA ALA A 235 -2.07 6.25 -6.08
C ALA A 235 -2.15 7.24 -4.91
N LEU A 236 -2.33 8.54 -5.17
CA LEU A 236 -2.55 9.54 -4.11
C LEU A 236 -3.86 9.32 -3.35
N MET A 237 -4.95 9.05 -4.08
CA MET A 237 -6.27 8.74 -3.52
C MET A 237 -6.25 7.49 -2.62
N GLU A 238 -5.52 6.45 -3.03
CA GLU A 238 -5.32 5.23 -2.26
C GLU A 238 -4.46 5.48 -1.01
N LEU A 239 -3.37 6.25 -1.14
CA LEU A 239 -2.45 6.56 -0.04
C LEU A 239 -3.16 7.35 1.08
N TYR A 240 -4.00 8.32 0.73
CA TYR A 240 -4.71 9.18 1.69
C TYR A 240 -6.17 8.78 1.88
N ASP A 241 -6.59 7.66 1.33
CA ASP A 241 -7.94 7.08 1.48
C ASP A 241 -9.07 8.10 1.29
N PHE A 242 -9.14 8.65 0.07
CA PHE A 242 -10.17 9.59 -0.37
C PHE A 242 -10.63 9.29 -1.80
N ASP A 243 -11.77 9.85 -2.22
CA ASP A 243 -12.38 9.55 -3.52
C ASP A 243 -12.15 10.65 -4.57
N GLU A 244 -12.65 10.45 -5.79
CA GLU A 244 -12.48 11.40 -6.88
C GLU A 244 -13.15 12.77 -6.64
N GLN A 245 -14.20 12.83 -5.82
CA GLN A 245 -14.87 14.10 -5.50
C GLN A 245 -14.02 14.92 -4.54
N ASP A 246 -13.46 14.25 -3.53
CA ASP A 246 -12.46 14.82 -2.63
C ASP A 246 -11.25 15.32 -3.43
N PHE A 247 -10.76 14.56 -4.42
CA PHE A 247 -9.68 15.01 -5.30
C PHE A 247 -10.03 16.27 -6.08
N ILE A 248 -11.22 16.34 -6.70
CA ILE A 248 -11.66 17.52 -7.44
C ILE A 248 -11.72 18.75 -6.50
N ALA A 249 -12.23 18.59 -5.29
CA ALA A 249 -12.30 19.66 -4.31
C ALA A 249 -10.89 20.11 -3.86
N LEU A 250 -9.99 19.17 -3.62
CA LEU A 250 -8.58 19.42 -3.28
C LEU A 250 -7.88 20.18 -4.42
N TRP A 251 -7.97 19.69 -5.65
CA TRP A 251 -7.38 20.30 -6.84
C TRP A 251 -7.84 21.74 -7.05
N GLN A 252 -9.13 22.01 -6.82
CA GLN A 252 -9.70 23.36 -6.92
C GLN A 252 -9.39 24.26 -5.71
N GLY A 253 -8.63 23.79 -4.72
CA GLY A 253 -8.32 24.55 -3.50
C GLY A 253 -9.51 24.75 -2.55
N LYS A 254 -10.57 23.95 -2.71
CA LYS A 254 -11.79 24.02 -1.88
C LYS A 254 -11.68 23.18 -0.61
N SER A 255 -10.73 22.25 -0.54
CA SER A 255 -10.51 21.40 0.62
C SER A 255 -9.02 21.14 0.87
N ILE A 256 -8.72 20.73 2.10
CA ILE A 256 -7.42 20.21 2.53
C ILE A 256 -7.66 18.78 2.97
N ILE A 257 -6.88 17.83 2.46
CA ILE A 257 -7.04 16.41 2.80
C ILE A 257 -6.00 16.01 3.84
N LYS A 258 -6.47 15.64 5.03
CA LYS A 258 -5.63 15.05 6.07
C LYS A 258 -5.46 13.56 5.84
N HIS A 259 -4.27 13.04 6.12
CA HIS A 259 -3.98 11.60 6.06
C HIS A 259 -5.00 10.80 6.89
N PRO A 260 -5.45 9.61 6.44
CA PRO A 260 -6.55 8.88 7.04
C PRO A 260 -6.29 8.42 8.47
N VAL A 261 -5.03 8.32 8.89
CA VAL A 261 -4.70 8.11 10.30
C VAL A 261 -5.25 9.23 11.20
N HIS A 262 -5.39 10.45 10.69
CA HIS A 262 -6.07 11.55 11.38
C HIS A 262 -7.60 11.50 11.26
N ARG A 263 -8.14 10.74 10.30
CA ARG A 263 -9.60 10.56 10.10
C ARG A 263 -10.17 9.49 11.04
N THR A 264 -9.42 8.43 11.34
CA THR A 264 -9.85 7.33 12.23
C THR A 264 -9.89 7.71 13.71
N LEU A 265 -9.19 8.77 14.14
CA LEU A 265 -9.26 9.31 15.51
C LEU A 265 -10.61 9.99 15.84
N LYS A 266 -11.52 10.15 14.87
CA LYS A 266 -12.88 10.63 15.07
C LYS A 266 -13.92 9.53 14.83
N LYS A 267 -13.89 8.48 15.66
CA LYS A 267 -15.10 7.70 15.92
C LYS A 267 -15.34 7.70 17.42
N HIS A 268 -16.37 8.44 17.82
CA HIS A 268 -16.92 8.48 19.17
C HIS A 268 -17.51 7.12 19.55
#